data_AF-A0A7V1H531-F1
#
_entry.id   AF-A0A7V1H531-F1
#
_cell.length_a   1.000
_cell.length_b   1.000
_cell.length_c   1.000
_cell.angle_alpha   90.00
_cell.angle_beta   90.00
_cell.angle_gamma   90.00
#
_symmetry.space_group_name_H-M   'P 1'
#
loop_
_entity.id
_entity.type
_entity.pdbx_description
1 polymer ?
#
loop_
_entity_poly.entity_id
_entity_poly.type
_entity_poly.pdbx_seq_one_letter_code
_entity_poly.pdbx_strand_id
1 'polypeptide(L)'
;MDKIQIDTDMLICALEDQNFEVNHYLDIKTGEIVTLTDLDIPEEDELRESLDKDKDRYIYIEPIDSRESFEIMERFVYQLPEGKSKNNLDEALRRRKPFRQFKDTLYDYPDIKEKWFQYHNQEIKKIARKWLQYNSIDFELFPLPEERIQKEKKQREHILSKKRIKYLSYGFSLMYDEIKNDIGTLSRNEKETENTWLWDVLPPIGRAELNINMAFKLLTSLITLVYKFHIEEDFMLGNRAEELLLHIAIENAIGIADGDQVEIEDYNNFIGYFYEDTDFLMMYDQEYDGIDESPIGEMMSIGSLSPKDWFSPYNKPRRQHPFFWHDEERLKFPANKEITDDLYNSD
;
A
#
# COMPACT_ATOMS: atom_id res chain seq x y z
N MET A 1 31.55 -21.62 19.59
CA MET A 1 31.04 -21.20 18.28
C MET A 1 30.57 -19.79 18.47
N ASP A 2 30.90 -18.89 17.55
CA ASP A 2 30.41 -17.52 17.62
C ASP A 2 28.91 -17.52 17.29
N LYS A 3 28.15 -16.70 18.02
CA LYS A 3 26.71 -16.58 17.83
C LYS A 3 26.41 -16.02 16.45
N ILE A 4 25.43 -16.61 15.77
CA ILE A 4 24.96 -16.11 14.48
C ILE A 4 24.23 -14.80 14.73
N GLN A 5 24.67 -13.73 14.08
CA GLN A 5 24.02 -12.44 14.14
C GLN A 5 22.79 -12.49 13.23
N ILE A 6 21.60 -12.30 13.78
CA ILE A 6 20.35 -12.34 13.01
C ILE A 6 19.60 -11.03 13.16
N ASP A 7 19.18 -10.49 12.03
CA ASP A 7 18.40 -9.26 11.95
C ASP A 7 17.01 -9.49 12.57
N THR A 8 16.72 -8.77 13.65
CA THR A 8 15.46 -8.93 14.38
C THR A 8 14.26 -8.57 13.51
N ASP A 9 14.35 -7.45 12.78
CA ASP A 9 13.20 -6.87 12.12
C ASP A 9 12.88 -7.66 10.85
N MET A 10 13.90 -8.09 10.10
CA MET A 10 13.72 -9.00 8.97
C MET A 10 13.13 -10.36 9.41
N LEU A 11 13.53 -10.88 10.58
CA LEU A 11 12.98 -12.13 11.10
C LEU A 11 11.52 -11.97 11.52
N ILE A 12 11.18 -10.84 12.13
CA ILE A 12 9.79 -10.49 12.44
C ILE A 12 8.99 -10.40 11.15
N CYS A 13 9.46 -9.66 10.13
CA CYS A 13 8.77 -9.54 8.84
C CYS A 13 8.52 -10.91 8.19
N ALA A 14 9.55 -11.76 8.10
CA ALA A 14 9.44 -13.10 7.51
C ALA A 14 8.47 -14.03 8.27
N LEU A 15 8.42 -13.91 9.61
CA LEU A 15 7.48 -14.66 10.44
C LEU A 15 6.04 -14.14 10.30
N GLU A 16 5.85 -12.89 9.88
CA GLU A 16 4.53 -12.28 9.73
C GLU A 16 3.99 -12.30 8.30
N ASP A 17 4.84 -12.59 7.32
CA ASP A 17 4.44 -12.66 5.91
C ASP A 17 3.53 -13.87 5.68
N GLN A 18 2.28 -13.60 5.30
CA GLN A 18 1.27 -14.61 4.99
C GLN A 18 1.10 -14.80 3.48
N ASN A 19 1.95 -14.18 2.66
CA ASN A 19 1.92 -14.34 1.22
C ASN A 19 2.33 -15.76 0.83
N PHE A 20 1.43 -16.50 0.18
CA PHE A 20 1.66 -17.89 -0.19
C PHE A 20 2.63 -18.06 -1.38
N GLU A 21 2.89 -16.99 -2.14
CA GLU A 21 3.81 -17.00 -3.28
C GLU A 21 5.24 -16.58 -2.89
N VAL A 22 5.45 -16.24 -1.61
CA VAL A 22 6.72 -15.73 -1.08
C VAL A 22 7.17 -16.64 0.06
N ASN A 23 8.37 -17.18 -0.08
CA ASN A 23 8.97 -18.10 0.89
C ASN A 23 10.22 -17.47 1.50
N HIS A 24 10.33 -17.51 2.83
CA HIS A 24 11.50 -16.99 3.54
C HIS A 24 12.33 -18.12 4.15
N TYR A 25 13.65 -17.97 4.08
CA TYR A 25 14.60 -18.91 4.65
C TYR A 25 15.67 -18.16 5.44
N LEU A 26 16.06 -18.72 6.59
CA LEU A 26 17.23 -18.27 7.32
C LEU A 26 18.47 -19.04 6.84
N ASP A 27 19.47 -18.31 6.36
CA ASP A 27 20.79 -18.86 6.11
C ASP A 27 21.58 -18.97 7.42
N ILE A 28 21.79 -20.19 7.92
CA ILE A 28 22.44 -20.39 9.23
C ILE A 28 23.97 -20.18 9.18
N LYS A 29 24.58 -19.97 8.00
CA LYS A 29 25.99 -19.60 7.91
C LYS A 29 26.20 -18.09 8.03
N THR A 30 25.29 -17.29 7.46
CA THR A 30 25.43 -15.82 7.42
C THR A 30 24.54 -15.11 8.44
N GLY A 31 23.43 -15.73 8.85
CA GLY A 31 22.38 -15.10 9.65
C GLY A 31 21.42 -14.23 8.83
N GLU A 32 21.53 -14.26 7.50
CA GLU A 32 20.67 -13.51 6.59
C GLU A 32 19.35 -14.23 6.32
N ILE A 33 18.30 -13.45 6.12
CA ILE A 33 17.00 -13.95 5.68
C ILE A 33 16.92 -13.72 4.18
N VAL A 34 16.79 -14.82 3.45
CA VAL A 34 16.64 -14.83 2.01
C VAL A 34 15.18 -15.08 1.67
N THR A 35 14.69 -14.39 0.66
CA THR A 35 13.33 -14.48 0.17
C THR A 35 13.36 -15.08 -1.23
N LEU A 36 12.46 -15.99 -1.50
CA LEU A 36 12.29 -16.61 -2.80
C LEU A 36 10.82 -16.55 -3.18
N THR A 37 10.53 -16.08 -4.39
CA THR A 37 9.17 -16.15 -4.93
C THR A 37 8.95 -17.47 -5.67
N ASP A 38 7.68 -17.89 -5.77
CA ASP A 38 7.29 -19.03 -6.61
C ASP A 38 7.22 -18.67 -8.11
N LEU A 39 7.54 -17.43 -8.46
CA LEU A 39 7.57 -16.91 -9.83
C LEU A 39 8.93 -17.18 -10.48
N ASP A 40 8.95 -17.46 -11.78
CA ASP A 40 10.19 -17.75 -12.53
C ASP A 40 11.00 -16.46 -12.81
N ILE A 41 11.64 -15.94 -11.76
CA ILE A 41 12.49 -14.73 -11.78
C ILE A 41 13.96 -15.12 -12.01
N PRO A 42 14.59 -14.71 -13.13
CA PRO A 42 15.97 -15.07 -13.46
C PRO A 42 17.00 -14.66 -12.39
N GLU A 43 16.78 -13.54 -11.70
CA GLU A 43 17.64 -13.04 -10.63
C GLU A 43 17.64 -13.95 -9.38
N GLU A 44 16.64 -14.83 -9.24
CA GLU A 44 16.51 -15.76 -8.12
C GLU A 44 17.12 -17.15 -8.42
N ASP A 45 17.54 -17.42 -9.66
CA ASP A 45 18.04 -18.75 -10.07
C ASP A 45 19.25 -19.21 -9.27
N GLU A 46 20.20 -18.31 -8.99
CA GLU A 46 21.36 -18.63 -8.16
C GLU A 46 20.96 -19.01 -6.72
N LEU A 47 19.93 -18.34 -6.19
CA LEU A 47 19.40 -18.62 -4.86
C LEU A 47 18.64 -19.95 -4.85
N ARG A 48 17.82 -20.23 -5.86
CA ARG A 48 17.14 -21.54 -6.04
C ARG A 48 18.14 -22.68 -6.08
N GLU A 49 19.18 -22.55 -6.89
CA GLU A 49 20.25 -23.55 -6.97
C GLU A 49 20.96 -23.74 -5.62
N SER A 50 21.21 -22.65 -4.88
CA SER A 50 21.83 -22.71 -3.56
C SER A 50 20.95 -23.44 -2.53
N LEU A 51 19.66 -23.14 -2.51
CA LEU A 51 18.65 -23.79 -1.65
C LEU A 51 18.57 -25.30 -1.96
N ASP A 52 18.61 -25.68 -3.23
CA ASP A 52 18.57 -27.10 -3.64
C ASP A 52 19.85 -27.87 -3.33
N LYS A 53 21.01 -27.21 -3.45
CA LYS A 53 22.33 -27.84 -3.24
C LYS A 53 22.70 -27.97 -1.76
N ASP A 54 22.34 -27.02 -0.92
CA ASP A 54 22.75 -26.95 0.50
C ASP A 54 21.52 -26.89 1.44
N LYS A 55 20.67 -27.92 1.38
CA LYS A 55 19.41 -28.00 2.14
C LYS A 55 19.57 -27.90 3.65
N ASP A 56 20.73 -28.29 4.18
CA ASP A 56 21.01 -28.24 5.62
C ASP A 56 21.44 -26.83 6.09
N ARG A 57 21.75 -25.90 5.16
CA ARG A 57 22.14 -24.51 5.46
C ARG A 57 20.95 -23.58 5.62
N TYR A 58 19.85 -23.83 4.91
CA TYR A 58 18.70 -22.93 4.85
C TYR A 58 17.54 -23.51 5.64
N ILE A 59 17.06 -22.77 6.63
CA ILE A 59 15.91 -23.16 7.43
C ILE A 59 14.71 -22.35 6.98
N TYR A 60 13.68 -23.03 6.47
CA TYR A 60 12.42 -22.40 6.11
C TYR A 60 11.77 -21.72 7.33
N ILE A 61 11.43 -20.45 7.18
CA ILE A 61 10.76 -19.65 8.21
C ILE A 61 9.26 -19.84 8.01
N GLU A 62 8.68 -20.74 8.81
CA GLU A 62 7.24 -20.95 8.81
C GLU A 62 6.52 -19.69 9.33
N PRO A 63 5.58 -19.11 8.55
CA PRO A 63 4.80 -17.98 9.01
C PRO A 63 4.03 -18.29 10.29
N ILE A 64 3.88 -17.28 11.14
CA ILE A 64 3.11 -17.40 12.38
C ILE A 64 1.67 -17.73 12.03
N ASP A 65 1.14 -18.75 12.69
CA ASP A 65 -0.23 -19.17 12.49
C ASP A 65 -1.21 -18.03 12.80
N SER A 66 -2.21 -17.88 11.93
CA SER A 66 -3.23 -16.84 12.09
C SER A 66 -3.92 -16.92 13.47
N ARG A 67 -4.05 -18.09 14.10
CA ARG A 67 -4.57 -18.20 15.46
C ARG A 67 -3.62 -17.60 16.49
N GLU A 68 -2.32 -17.86 16.40
CA GLU A 68 -1.34 -17.27 17.34
C GLU A 68 -1.31 -15.74 17.20
N SER A 69 -1.35 -15.23 15.96
CA SER A 69 -1.50 -13.81 15.66
C SER A 69 -2.79 -13.23 16.25
N PHE A 70 -3.92 -13.95 16.16
CA PHE A 70 -5.19 -13.52 16.74
C PHE A 70 -5.15 -13.49 18.28
N GLU A 71 -4.54 -14.50 18.91
CA GLU A 71 -4.39 -14.58 20.36
C GLU A 71 -3.53 -13.43 20.92
N ILE A 72 -2.53 -12.95 20.17
CA ILE A 72 -1.75 -11.74 20.52
C ILE A 72 -2.68 -10.52 20.60
N MET A 73 -3.58 -10.36 19.63
CA MET A 73 -4.55 -9.27 19.58
C MET A 73 -5.53 -9.34 20.76
N GLU A 74 -6.06 -10.53 21.07
CA GLU A 74 -6.95 -10.73 22.22
C GLU A 74 -6.26 -10.39 23.55
N ARG A 75 -5.02 -10.86 23.75
CA ARG A 75 -4.25 -10.55 24.96
C ARG A 75 -4.00 -9.05 25.11
N PHE A 76 -3.72 -8.35 24.01
CA PHE A 76 -3.56 -6.90 24.04
C PHE A 76 -4.84 -6.19 24.48
N VAL A 77 -5.98 -6.51 23.85
CA VAL A 77 -7.28 -5.90 24.20
C VAL A 77 -7.64 -6.19 25.65
N TYR A 78 -7.40 -7.40 26.12
CA TYR A 78 -7.66 -7.79 27.50
C TYR A 78 -6.92 -6.91 28.53
N GLN A 79 -5.67 -6.52 28.22
CA GLN A 79 -4.81 -5.70 29.08
C GLN A 79 -5.16 -4.21 29.06
N LEU A 80 -6.00 -3.75 28.12
CA LEU A 80 -6.41 -2.34 28.07
C LEU A 80 -7.29 -1.96 29.28
N PRO A 81 -7.20 -0.70 29.75
CA PRO A 81 -8.13 -0.17 30.76
C PRO A 81 -9.58 -0.24 30.27
N GLU A 82 -10.52 -0.42 31.21
CA GLU A 82 -11.95 -0.37 30.90
C GLU A 82 -12.33 0.97 30.27
N GLY A 83 -13.03 0.93 29.14
CA GLY A 83 -13.37 2.13 28.39
C GLY A 83 -13.80 1.87 26.95
N LYS A 84 -14.09 2.95 26.24
CA LYS A 84 -14.63 2.92 24.87
C LYS A 84 -13.70 2.22 23.88
N SER A 85 -12.39 2.45 23.98
CA SER A 85 -11.40 1.83 23.11
C SER A 85 -11.31 0.32 23.29
N LYS A 86 -11.30 -0.18 24.53
CA LYS A 86 -11.32 -1.62 24.84
C LYS A 86 -12.56 -2.28 24.27
N ASN A 87 -13.75 -1.70 24.52
CA ASN A 87 -15.02 -2.23 24.03
C ASN A 87 -15.06 -2.28 22.50
N ASN A 88 -14.61 -1.23 21.82
CA ASN A 88 -14.59 -1.18 20.36
C ASN A 88 -13.61 -2.20 19.75
N LEU A 89 -12.41 -2.36 20.33
CA LEU A 89 -11.42 -3.33 19.86
C LEU A 89 -11.86 -4.78 20.13
N ASP A 90 -12.49 -5.04 21.29
CA ASP A 90 -13.09 -6.34 21.63
C ASP A 90 -14.23 -6.70 20.66
N GLU A 91 -15.08 -5.72 20.31
CA GLU A 91 -16.11 -5.91 19.29
C GLU A 91 -15.50 -6.17 17.90
N ALA A 92 -14.44 -5.44 17.53
CA ALA A 92 -13.75 -5.61 16.25
C ALA A 92 -13.20 -7.02 16.06
N LEU A 93 -12.67 -7.64 17.13
CA LEU A 93 -12.15 -9.01 17.11
C LEU A 93 -13.25 -10.08 16.97
N ARG A 94 -14.52 -9.76 17.29
CA ARG A 94 -15.66 -10.69 17.14
C ARG A 94 -16.35 -10.60 15.78
N ARG A 95 -16.00 -9.62 14.95
CA ARG A 95 -16.61 -9.39 13.62
C ARG A 95 -15.92 -10.20 12.52
N ARG A 96 -16.54 -10.25 11.33
CA ARG A 96 -15.90 -10.82 10.13
C ARG A 96 -14.63 -10.04 9.77
N LYS A 97 -13.58 -10.75 9.35
CA LYS A 97 -12.25 -10.20 9.05
C LYS A 97 -11.61 -9.48 10.26
N PRO A 98 -11.44 -10.19 11.40
CA PRO A 98 -11.06 -9.57 12.68
C PRO A 98 -9.72 -8.83 12.65
N PHE A 99 -8.73 -9.35 11.91
CA PHE A 99 -7.43 -8.70 11.73
C PHE A 99 -7.54 -7.29 11.14
N ARG A 100 -8.35 -7.17 10.08
CA ARG A 100 -8.60 -5.90 9.40
C ARG A 100 -9.41 -4.97 10.29
N GLN A 101 -10.51 -5.46 10.87
CA GLN A 101 -11.38 -4.69 11.75
C GLN A 101 -10.65 -4.12 12.97
N PHE A 102 -9.78 -4.90 13.59
CA PHE A 102 -8.97 -4.44 14.71
C PHE A 102 -7.97 -3.36 14.29
N LYS A 103 -7.22 -3.58 13.19
CA LYS A 103 -6.27 -2.59 12.65
C LYS A 103 -7.00 -1.29 12.26
N ASP A 104 -8.19 -1.39 11.67
CA ASP A 104 -9.02 -0.25 11.30
C ASP A 104 -9.51 0.50 12.55
N THR A 105 -9.95 -0.21 13.58
CA THR A 105 -10.41 0.40 14.85
C THR A 105 -9.30 1.15 15.59
N LEU A 106 -8.04 0.72 15.45
CA LEU A 106 -6.90 1.42 16.05
C LEU A 106 -6.67 2.84 15.48
N TYR A 107 -7.14 3.15 14.27
CA TYR A 107 -7.01 4.50 13.70
C TYR A 107 -7.77 5.56 14.50
N ASP A 108 -8.88 5.18 15.14
CA ASP A 108 -9.66 6.07 16.00
C ASP A 108 -8.96 6.35 17.36
N TYR A 109 -7.88 5.63 17.66
CA TYR A 109 -7.16 5.70 18.94
C TYR A 109 -5.63 5.72 18.77
N PRO A 110 -5.04 6.86 18.32
CA PRO A 110 -3.60 6.98 18.06
C PRO A 110 -2.69 6.52 19.20
N ASP A 111 -3.01 6.92 20.45
CA ASP A 111 -2.23 6.53 21.64
C ASP A 111 -2.25 5.02 21.91
N ILE A 112 -3.33 4.34 21.52
CA ILE A 112 -3.50 2.89 21.68
C ILE A 112 -2.86 2.15 20.51
N LYS A 113 -2.91 2.72 19.31
CA LYS A 113 -2.19 2.23 18.13
C LYS A 113 -0.68 2.16 18.38
N GLU A 114 -0.10 3.20 18.98
CA GLU A 114 1.33 3.18 19.35
C GLU A 114 1.65 2.08 20.37
N LYS A 115 0.81 1.95 21.43
CA LYS A 115 0.94 0.87 22.42
C LYS A 115 0.79 -0.52 21.81
N TRP A 116 -0.11 -0.67 20.84
CA TRP A 116 -0.29 -1.90 20.08
C TRP A 116 0.98 -2.26 19.33
N PHE A 117 1.56 -1.35 18.56
CA PHE A 117 2.79 -1.64 17.80
C PHE A 117 3.95 -2.06 18.71
N GLN A 118 4.13 -1.37 19.83
CA GLN A 118 5.15 -1.74 20.82
C GLN A 118 4.90 -3.13 21.41
N TYR A 119 3.65 -3.44 21.78
CA TYR A 119 3.27 -4.74 22.34
C TYR A 119 3.43 -5.86 21.31
N HIS A 120 2.92 -5.65 20.09
CA HIS A 120 2.98 -6.59 18.99
C HIS A 120 4.43 -6.93 18.63
N ASN A 121 5.28 -5.93 18.38
CA ASN A 121 6.69 -6.16 18.08
C ASN A 121 7.39 -6.93 19.22
N GLN A 122 7.05 -6.67 20.47
CA GLN A 122 7.60 -7.43 21.60
C GLN A 122 7.15 -8.89 21.61
N GLU A 123 5.88 -9.17 21.30
CA GLU A 123 5.35 -10.54 21.24
C GLU A 123 5.95 -11.31 20.05
N ILE A 124 6.00 -10.73 18.86
CA ILE A 124 6.60 -11.39 17.69
C ILE A 124 8.10 -11.60 17.91
N LYS A 125 8.80 -10.66 18.54
CA LYS A 125 10.20 -10.86 18.93
C LYS A 125 10.39 -12.01 19.93
N LYS A 126 9.40 -12.31 20.77
CA LYS A 126 9.44 -13.51 21.64
C LYS A 126 9.24 -14.77 20.82
N ILE A 127 8.33 -14.76 19.85
CA ILE A 127 8.10 -15.88 18.93
C ILE A 127 9.36 -16.16 18.12
N ALA A 128 9.96 -15.12 17.52
CA ALA A 128 11.23 -15.21 16.79
C ALA A 128 12.34 -15.87 17.62
N ARG A 129 12.50 -15.47 18.88
CA ARG A 129 13.47 -16.12 19.78
C ARG A 129 13.16 -17.59 20.05
N LYS A 130 11.89 -17.92 20.29
CA LYS A 130 11.48 -19.32 20.51
C LYS A 130 11.71 -20.16 19.27
N TRP A 131 11.41 -19.62 18.09
CA TRP A 131 11.63 -20.28 16.81
C TRP A 131 13.12 -20.57 16.58
N LEU A 132 14.00 -19.58 16.83
CA LEU A 132 15.45 -19.80 16.76
C LEU A 132 15.96 -20.86 17.75
N GLN A 133 15.43 -20.86 18.97
CA GLN A 133 15.77 -21.86 20.00
C GLN A 133 15.27 -23.25 19.63
N TYR A 134 14.06 -23.37 19.09
CA TYR A 134 13.48 -24.63 18.62
C TYR A 134 14.34 -25.26 17.52
N ASN A 135 14.84 -24.42 16.60
CA ASN A 135 15.78 -24.83 15.56
C ASN A 135 17.23 -25.02 16.06
N SER A 136 17.47 -24.94 17.37
CA SER A 136 18.80 -25.14 18.01
C SER A 136 19.89 -24.20 17.47
N ILE A 137 19.51 -22.98 17.09
CA ILE A 137 20.42 -21.95 16.58
C ILE A 137 21.02 -21.20 17.77
N ASP A 138 22.34 -21.05 17.82
CA ASP A 138 23.01 -20.15 18.78
C ASP A 138 23.13 -18.75 18.17
N PHE A 139 22.33 -17.81 18.67
CA PHE A 139 22.10 -16.52 18.00
C PHE A 139 22.30 -15.30 18.89
N GLU A 140 22.53 -14.17 18.22
CA GLU A 140 22.39 -12.83 18.76
C GLU A 140 21.45 -12.04 17.85
N LEU A 141 20.33 -11.60 18.43
CA LEU A 141 19.37 -10.75 17.72
C LEU A 141 19.81 -9.30 17.86
N PHE A 142 20.11 -8.64 16.76
CA PHE A 142 20.38 -7.22 16.72
C PHE A 142 19.20 -6.49 16.05
N PRO A 143 18.79 -5.31 16.55
CA PRO A 143 17.91 -4.41 15.79
C PRO A 143 18.65 -3.92 14.55
N LEU A 144 17.94 -3.51 13.49
CA LEU A 144 18.57 -2.96 12.29
C LEU A 144 19.73 -2.02 12.66
N PRO A 145 20.98 -2.29 12.20
CA PRO A 145 22.10 -1.40 12.45
C PRO A 145 21.71 -0.01 11.94
N GLU A 146 22.00 1.07 12.68
CA GLU A 146 21.64 2.44 12.24
C GLU A 146 22.12 2.72 10.81
N GLU A 147 23.25 2.12 10.42
CA GLU A 147 23.80 2.15 9.07
C GLU A 147 22.90 1.48 8.03
N ARG A 148 22.21 0.38 8.37
CA ARG A 148 21.22 -0.31 7.52
C ARG A 148 19.86 0.40 7.54
N ILE A 149 19.41 0.96 8.67
CA ILE A 149 18.25 1.89 8.70
C ILE A 149 18.52 3.08 7.78
N GLN A 150 19.73 3.63 7.82
CA GLN A 150 20.15 4.67 6.89
C GLN A 150 20.33 4.16 5.46
N LYS A 151 20.71 2.90 5.26
CA LYS A 151 20.79 2.25 3.94
C LYS A 151 19.39 2.03 3.34
N GLU A 152 18.41 1.63 4.14
CA GLU A 152 17.00 1.42 3.77
C GLU A 152 16.26 2.76 3.65
N LYS A 153 16.55 3.76 4.49
CA LYS A 153 16.17 5.17 4.24
C LYS A 153 16.80 5.69 2.95
N LYS A 154 18.08 5.40 2.70
CA LYS A 154 18.75 5.70 1.42
C LYS A 154 18.14 4.93 0.26
N GLN A 155 17.67 3.70 0.48
CA GLN A 155 17.04 2.85 -0.53
C GLN A 155 15.63 3.37 -0.84
N ARG A 156 14.87 3.83 0.16
CA ARG A 156 13.67 4.66 0.02
C ARG A 156 13.96 5.96 -0.73
N GLU A 157 15.00 6.70 -0.36
CA GLU A 157 15.47 7.91 -1.06
C GLU A 157 16.02 7.61 -2.47
N HIS A 158 16.37 6.36 -2.78
CA HIS A 158 16.84 5.91 -4.09
C HIS A 158 15.65 5.49 -4.98
N ILE A 159 14.72 4.68 -4.45
CA ILE A 159 13.42 4.33 -5.05
C ILE A 159 12.60 5.60 -5.34
N LEU A 160 12.60 6.55 -4.40
CA LEU A 160 12.01 7.90 -4.51
C LEU A 160 13.08 8.97 -4.67
N SER A 161 14.02 8.80 -5.59
CA SER A 161 15.04 9.83 -5.86
C SER A 161 14.39 11.20 -6.05
N LYS A 162 15.07 12.28 -5.59
CA LYS A 162 14.62 13.68 -5.82
C LYS A 162 14.25 13.94 -7.29
N LYS A 163 14.88 13.21 -8.21
CA LYS A 163 14.61 13.25 -9.66
C LYS A 163 13.29 12.56 -10.02
N ARG A 164 12.98 11.39 -9.46
CA ARG A 164 11.69 10.69 -9.63
C ARG A 164 10.52 11.45 -9.00
N ILE A 165 10.70 11.98 -7.78
CA ILE A 165 9.71 12.87 -7.15
C ILE A 165 9.43 14.07 -8.06
N LYS A 166 10.48 14.66 -8.67
CA LYS A 166 10.33 15.76 -9.62
C LYS A 166 9.54 15.37 -10.87
N TYR A 167 9.81 14.21 -11.48
CA TYR A 167 9.09 13.76 -12.67
C TYR A 167 7.64 13.38 -12.37
N LEU A 168 7.37 12.71 -11.24
CA LEU A 168 6.00 12.44 -10.79
C LEU A 168 5.24 13.71 -10.47
N SER A 169 5.89 14.69 -9.82
CA SER A 169 5.29 16.01 -9.57
C SER A 169 4.93 16.71 -10.87
N TYR A 170 5.78 16.59 -11.90
CA TYR A 170 5.48 17.12 -13.22
C TYR A 170 4.34 16.35 -13.89
N GLY A 171 4.33 15.02 -13.82
CA GLY A 171 3.25 14.16 -14.31
C GLY A 171 1.91 14.57 -13.69
N PHE A 172 1.85 14.75 -12.36
CA PHE A 172 0.66 15.24 -11.68
C PHE A 172 0.22 16.63 -12.14
N SER A 173 1.16 17.56 -12.34
CA SER A 173 0.85 18.90 -12.83
C SER A 173 0.26 18.88 -14.24
N LEU A 174 0.85 18.07 -15.14
CA LEU A 174 0.35 17.89 -16.50
C LEU A 174 -1.06 17.32 -16.48
N MET A 175 -1.26 16.24 -15.72
CA MET A 175 -2.59 15.62 -15.57
C MET A 175 -3.63 16.59 -15.03
N TYR A 176 -3.27 17.44 -14.07
CA TYR A 176 -4.19 18.44 -13.52
C TYR A 176 -4.66 19.42 -14.60
N ASP A 177 -3.73 19.93 -15.42
CA ASP A 177 -4.06 20.85 -16.50
C ASP A 177 -4.88 20.18 -17.61
N GLU A 178 -4.52 18.95 -18.01
CA GLU A 178 -5.25 18.20 -19.03
C GLU A 178 -6.67 17.83 -18.60
N ILE A 179 -6.85 17.27 -17.41
CA ILE A 179 -8.19 16.93 -16.89
C ILE A 179 -9.05 18.19 -16.75
N LYS A 180 -8.46 19.33 -16.37
CA LYS A 180 -9.16 20.61 -16.30
C LYS A 180 -9.58 21.11 -17.69
N ASN A 181 -8.73 20.94 -18.70
CA ASN A 181 -9.06 21.26 -20.09
C ASN A 181 -10.21 20.37 -20.59
N ASP A 182 -10.15 19.07 -20.31
CA ASP A 182 -11.19 18.10 -20.65
C ASP A 182 -12.55 18.44 -20.04
N ILE A 183 -12.58 18.83 -18.76
CA ILE A 183 -13.79 19.34 -18.11
C ILE A 183 -14.35 20.55 -18.89
N GLY A 184 -13.47 21.45 -19.36
CA GLY A 184 -13.86 22.59 -20.19
C GLY A 184 -14.46 22.18 -21.53
N THR A 185 -13.87 21.18 -22.21
CA THR A 185 -14.38 20.59 -23.45
C THR A 185 -15.75 19.94 -23.23
N LEU A 186 -15.86 19.06 -22.24
CA LEU A 186 -17.10 18.34 -21.92
C LEU A 186 -18.21 19.28 -21.43
N SER A 187 -17.88 20.40 -20.77
CA SER A 187 -18.85 21.43 -20.37
C SER A 187 -19.49 22.14 -21.56
N ARG A 188 -18.77 22.26 -22.69
CA ARG A 188 -19.28 22.89 -23.91
C ARG A 188 -20.08 21.90 -24.75
N ASN A 189 -19.61 20.65 -24.81
CA ASN A 189 -20.26 19.57 -25.53
C ASN A 189 -19.93 18.22 -24.89
N GLU A 190 -20.89 17.66 -24.14
CA GLU A 190 -20.70 16.39 -23.42
C GLU A 190 -20.42 15.18 -24.34
N LYS A 191 -20.67 15.30 -25.65
CA LYS A 191 -20.44 14.23 -26.63
C LYS A 191 -19.02 14.23 -27.21
N GLU A 192 -18.21 15.26 -26.94
CA GLU A 192 -16.84 15.37 -27.45
C GLU A 192 -15.83 14.62 -26.57
N THR A 193 -16.20 13.45 -26.04
CA THR A 193 -15.33 12.63 -25.21
C THR A 193 -14.08 12.19 -25.95
N GLU A 194 -14.18 11.84 -27.24
CA GLU A 194 -13.06 11.43 -28.09
C GLU A 194 -11.99 12.54 -28.29
N ASN A 195 -12.32 13.80 -28.01
CA ASN A 195 -11.41 14.94 -28.12
C ASN A 195 -10.75 15.31 -26.79
N THR A 196 -10.91 14.48 -25.76
CA THR A 196 -10.35 14.72 -24.42
C THR A 196 -9.08 13.93 -24.22
N TRP A 197 -8.15 14.46 -23.45
CA TRP A 197 -6.92 13.76 -23.07
C TRP A 197 -7.23 12.48 -22.26
N LEU A 198 -8.24 12.54 -21.40
CA LEU A 198 -8.76 11.39 -20.66
C LEU A 198 -9.17 10.22 -21.57
N TRP A 199 -9.68 10.49 -22.77
CA TRP A 199 -10.01 9.44 -23.73
C TRP A 199 -8.77 8.65 -24.18
N ASP A 200 -7.64 9.32 -24.32
CA ASP A 200 -6.40 8.69 -24.79
C ASP A 200 -5.76 7.82 -23.70
N VAL A 201 -5.84 8.24 -22.44
CA VAL A 201 -5.11 7.59 -21.33
C VAL A 201 -5.94 6.61 -20.50
N LEU A 202 -7.27 6.74 -20.47
CA LEU A 202 -8.12 5.82 -19.71
C LEU A 202 -8.17 4.44 -20.40
N PRO A 203 -8.38 3.36 -19.62
CA PRO A 203 -8.64 2.04 -20.18
C PRO A 203 -9.96 2.03 -20.98
N PRO A 204 -10.13 1.12 -21.95
CA PRO A 204 -11.32 1.05 -22.80
C PRO A 204 -12.66 1.09 -22.03
N ILE A 205 -12.76 0.36 -20.92
CA ILE A 205 -13.96 0.33 -20.08
C ILE A 205 -14.28 1.71 -19.46
N GLY A 206 -13.24 2.50 -19.13
CA GLY A 206 -13.38 3.87 -18.63
C GLY A 206 -13.78 4.86 -19.71
N ARG A 207 -13.28 4.70 -20.94
CA ARG A 207 -13.63 5.57 -22.09
C ARG A 207 -15.11 5.50 -22.41
N ALA A 208 -15.68 4.29 -22.36
CA ALA A 208 -17.09 4.06 -22.62
C ALA A 208 -18.02 4.79 -21.64
N GLU A 209 -17.57 5.00 -20.40
CA GLU A 209 -18.31 5.69 -19.33
C GLU A 209 -17.88 7.15 -19.15
N LEU A 210 -16.93 7.65 -19.96
CA LEU A 210 -16.37 8.98 -19.81
C LEU A 210 -17.44 10.06 -19.97
N ASN A 211 -17.56 10.90 -18.97
CA ASN A 211 -18.46 12.05 -18.94
C ASN A 211 -17.90 13.12 -18.01
N ILE A 212 -18.51 14.31 -18.03
CA ILE A 212 -18.04 15.44 -17.22
C ILE A 212 -17.98 15.13 -15.71
N ASN A 213 -18.93 14.35 -15.18
CA ASN A 213 -18.92 13.99 -13.75
C ASN A 213 -17.77 13.05 -13.43
N MET A 214 -17.46 12.10 -14.31
CA MET A 214 -16.29 11.22 -14.17
C MET A 214 -14.99 12.03 -14.21
N ALA A 215 -14.86 12.99 -15.13
CA ALA A 215 -13.71 13.88 -15.19
C ALA A 215 -13.52 14.71 -13.91
N PHE A 216 -14.61 15.28 -13.35
CA PHE A 216 -14.56 15.96 -12.05
C PHE A 216 -14.12 15.03 -10.91
N LYS A 217 -14.65 13.80 -10.87
CA LYS A 217 -14.26 12.81 -9.85
C LYS A 217 -12.78 12.47 -9.97
N LEU A 218 -12.28 12.20 -11.17
CA LEU A 218 -10.85 11.96 -11.42
C LEU A 218 -9.98 13.15 -11.00
N LEU A 219 -10.40 14.39 -11.29
CA LEU A 219 -9.68 15.59 -10.84
C LEU A 219 -9.59 15.66 -9.30
N THR A 220 -10.70 15.41 -8.60
CA THR A 220 -10.70 15.44 -7.13
C THR A 220 -9.90 14.30 -6.50
N SER A 221 -9.91 13.11 -7.11
CA SER A 221 -9.02 12.00 -6.73
C SER A 221 -7.55 12.36 -6.97
N LEU A 222 -7.22 13.01 -8.09
CA LEU A 222 -5.86 13.46 -8.39
C LEU A 222 -5.37 14.46 -7.35
N ILE A 223 -6.17 15.47 -6.99
CA ILE A 223 -5.81 16.44 -5.95
C ILE A 223 -5.50 15.73 -4.62
N THR A 224 -6.30 14.71 -4.28
CA THR A 224 -6.09 13.92 -3.05
C THR A 224 -4.82 13.09 -3.12
N LEU A 225 -4.56 12.43 -4.25
CA LEU A 225 -3.35 11.66 -4.51
C LEU A 225 -2.11 12.56 -4.42
N VAL A 226 -2.15 13.74 -5.03
CA VAL A 226 -1.05 14.73 -4.97
C VAL A 226 -0.80 15.19 -3.54
N TYR A 227 -1.85 15.47 -2.77
CA TYR A 227 -1.72 15.81 -1.35
C TYR A 227 -1.05 14.68 -0.56
N LYS A 228 -1.53 13.44 -0.72
CA LYS A 228 -0.97 12.26 -0.06
C LYS A 228 0.50 12.09 -0.41
N PHE A 229 0.83 12.16 -1.70
CA PHE A 229 2.19 12.00 -2.20
C PHE A 229 3.18 13.02 -1.62
N HIS A 230 2.77 14.27 -1.43
CA HIS A 230 3.67 15.33 -0.95
C HIS A 230 3.73 15.46 0.57
N ILE A 231 2.70 15.03 1.30
CA ILE A 231 2.54 15.33 2.72
C ILE A 231 2.63 14.09 3.62
N GLU A 232 2.20 12.92 3.16
CA GLU A 232 2.15 11.70 3.96
C GLU A 232 3.41 10.84 3.70
N GLU A 233 4.19 10.54 4.76
CA GLU A 233 5.42 9.74 4.65
C GLU A 233 5.17 8.29 4.21
N ASP A 234 3.97 7.78 4.47
CA ASP A 234 3.44 6.48 4.06
C ASP A 234 1.95 6.61 3.75
N PHE A 235 1.63 6.87 2.48
CA PHE A 235 0.25 6.95 2.02
C PHE A 235 -0.19 5.67 1.34
N MET A 236 -1.49 5.38 1.45
CA MET A 236 -2.15 4.30 0.73
C MET A 236 -3.20 4.87 -0.23
N LEU A 237 -3.32 4.22 -1.38
CA LEU A 237 -4.28 4.58 -2.42
C LEU A 237 -5.70 4.28 -1.93
N GLY A 238 -6.58 5.27 -2.01
CA GLY A 238 -7.88 5.26 -1.33
C GLY A 238 -8.96 4.44 -2.04
N ASN A 239 -8.86 4.35 -3.37
CA ASN A 239 -9.81 3.72 -4.27
C ASN A 239 -9.10 3.42 -5.61
N ARG A 240 -9.79 2.71 -6.49
CA ARG A 240 -9.27 2.29 -7.80
C ARG A 240 -8.96 3.47 -8.73
N ALA A 241 -9.68 4.59 -8.59
CA ALA A 241 -9.37 5.81 -9.34
C ALA A 241 -8.01 6.41 -8.95
N GLU A 242 -7.63 6.39 -7.67
CA GLU A 242 -6.29 6.84 -7.23
C GLU A 242 -5.18 5.93 -7.76
N GLU A 243 -5.41 4.62 -7.82
CA GLU A 243 -4.48 3.66 -8.47
C GLU A 243 -4.29 3.97 -9.95
N LEU A 244 -5.39 4.13 -10.68
CA LEU A 244 -5.35 4.46 -12.10
C LEU A 244 -4.61 5.78 -12.36
N LEU A 245 -4.88 6.81 -11.55
CA LEU A 245 -4.24 8.12 -11.68
C LEU A 245 -2.75 8.06 -11.34
N LEU A 246 -2.36 7.28 -10.32
CA LEU A 246 -0.95 7.10 -10.02
C LEU A 246 -0.24 6.38 -11.18
N HIS A 247 -0.87 5.37 -11.79
CA HIS A 247 -0.30 4.66 -12.92
C HIS A 247 -0.08 5.59 -14.11
N ILE A 248 -1.10 6.38 -14.47
CA ILE A 248 -0.98 7.38 -15.55
C ILE A 248 0.11 8.42 -15.23
N ALA A 249 0.23 8.85 -13.97
CA ALA A 249 1.29 9.79 -13.57
C ALA A 249 2.69 9.19 -13.74
N ILE A 250 2.83 7.90 -13.44
CA ILE A 250 4.07 7.14 -13.60
C ILE A 250 4.42 7.00 -15.08
N GLU A 251 3.48 6.58 -15.93
CA GLU A 251 3.70 6.45 -17.38
C GLU A 251 4.09 7.79 -18.03
N ASN A 252 3.43 8.88 -17.62
CA ASN A 252 3.82 10.23 -18.05
C ASN A 252 5.23 10.59 -17.59
N ALA A 253 5.58 10.28 -16.34
CA ALA A 253 6.91 10.52 -15.80
C ALA A 253 7.99 9.71 -16.55
N ILE A 254 7.70 8.48 -16.96
CA ILE A 254 8.58 7.65 -17.81
C ILE A 254 8.80 8.32 -19.15
N GLY A 255 7.73 8.69 -19.86
CA GLY A 255 7.85 9.32 -21.18
C GLY A 255 8.69 10.59 -21.17
N ILE A 256 8.64 11.36 -20.07
CA ILE A 256 9.48 12.54 -19.87
C ILE A 256 10.94 12.15 -19.57
N ALA A 257 11.16 11.18 -18.71
CA ALA A 257 12.49 10.70 -18.33
C ALA A 257 13.24 10.07 -19.52
N ASP A 258 12.54 9.33 -20.38
CA ASP A 258 13.06 8.76 -21.63
C ASP A 258 13.48 9.87 -22.61
N GLY A 259 12.67 10.92 -22.73
CA GLY A 259 13.02 12.13 -23.50
C GLY A 259 14.28 12.82 -22.97
N ASP A 260 14.51 12.76 -21.66
CA ASP A 260 15.69 13.28 -20.98
C ASP A 260 16.88 12.29 -20.93
N GLN A 261 16.77 11.10 -21.56
CA GLN A 261 17.76 10.01 -21.54
C GLN A 261 18.15 9.54 -20.13
N VAL A 262 17.14 9.36 -19.27
CA VAL A 262 17.34 8.95 -17.87
C VAL A 262 16.86 7.51 -17.70
N GLU A 263 17.78 6.59 -17.41
CA GLU A 263 17.40 5.21 -17.08
C GLU A 263 16.59 5.16 -15.78
N ILE A 264 15.45 4.47 -15.83
CA ILE A 264 14.60 4.19 -14.67
C ILE A 264 14.99 2.80 -14.17
N GLU A 265 16.04 2.73 -13.37
CA GLU A 265 16.42 1.48 -12.67
C GLU A 265 15.25 1.02 -11.77
N ASP A 266 14.88 -0.26 -11.81
CA ASP A 266 14.03 -0.87 -10.77
C ASP A 266 12.58 -0.33 -10.67
N TYR A 267 11.87 -0.31 -11.80
CA TYR A 267 10.44 0.07 -11.89
C TYR A 267 9.53 -0.89 -11.10
N ASN A 268 9.82 -2.18 -11.10
CA ASN A 268 9.00 -3.18 -10.43
C ASN A 268 8.99 -2.98 -8.91
N ASN A 269 10.14 -2.68 -8.28
CA ASN A 269 10.17 -2.32 -6.86
C ASN A 269 9.48 -0.98 -6.57
N PHE A 270 9.49 -0.05 -7.52
CA PHE A 270 8.77 1.21 -7.39
C PHE A 270 7.25 1.00 -7.41
N ILE A 271 6.71 0.14 -8.29
CA ILE A 271 5.29 -0.24 -8.32
C ILE A 271 4.90 -0.97 -7.03
N GLY A 272 5.69 -1.96 -6.60
CA GLY A 272 5.44 -2.71 -5.36
C GLY A 272 5.41 -1.86 -4.08
N TYR A 273 5.92 -0.62 -4.13
CA TYR A 273 5.87 0.31 -3.00
C TYR A 273 4.49 0.96 -2.82
N PHE A 274 3.77 1.27 -3.91
CA PHE A 274 2.53 2.05 -3.85
C PHE A 274 1.27 1.22 -3.98
N TYR A 275 1.36 0.10 -4.68
CA TYR A 275 0.21 -0.74 -5.02
C TYR A 275 0.12 -1.95 -4.08
N GLU A 276 -1.06 -2.19 -3.52
CA GLU A 276 -1.35 -3.44 -2.79
C GLU A 276 -1.60 -4.60 -3.76
N ASP A 277 -2.17 -4.30 -4.93
CA ASP A 277 -2.39 -5.18 -6.08
C ASP A 277 -2.26 -4.38 -7.38
N THR A 278 -2.09 -5.08 -8.51
CA THR A 278 -2.06 -4.47 -9.85
C THR A 278 -3.22 -4.92 -10.73
N ASP A 279 -4.33 -5.38 -10.13
CA ASP A 279 -5.51 -5.89 -10.85
C ASP A 279 -6.10 -4.83 -11.79
N PHE A 280 -5.97 -3.55 -11.42
CA PHE A 280 -6.43 -2.43 -12.24
C PHE A 280 -5.80 -2.40 -13.65
N LEU A 281 -4.61 -2.99 -13.84
CA LEU A 281 -3.95 -3.07 -15.14
C LEU A 281 -4.73 -3.97 -16.11
N MET A 282 -5.49 -4.95 -15.61
CA MET A 282 -6.32 -5.82 -16.43
C MET A 282 -7.37 -5.04 -17.25
N MET A 283 -7.76 -3.84 -16.80
CA MET A 283 -8.71 -2.99 -17.53
C MET A 283 -8.18 -2.48 -18.87
N TYR A 284 -6.86 -2.51 -19.09
CA TYR A 284 -6.25 -2.05 -20.35
C TYR A 284 -6.30 -3.11 -21.46
N ASP A 285 -6.58 -4.37 -21.11
CA ASP A 285 -6.57 -5.49 -22.04
C ASP A 285 -7.94 -6.17 -22.09
N GLN A 286 -8.52 -6.20 -23.30
CA GLN A 286 -9.85 -6.74 -23.57
C GLN A 286 -9.96 -8.24 -23.25
N GLU A 287 -8.85 -8.97 -23.18
CA GLU A 287 -8.86 -10.39 -22.80
C GLU A 287 -9.36 -10.61 -21.36
N TYR A 288 -9.24 -9.60 -20.50
CA TYR A 288 -9.63 -9.66 -19.09
C TYR A 288 -10.97 -8.99 -18.79
N ASP A 289 -11.73 -8.57 -19.82
CA ASP A 289 -13.03 -7.95 -19.65
C ASP A 289 -14.00 -8.88 -18.89
N GLY A 290 -14.48 -8.43 -17.72
CA GLY A 290 -15.38 -9.17 -16.85
C GLY A 290 -14.72 -10.29 -16.03
N ILE A 291 -13.38 -10.34 -15.96
CA ILE A 291 -12.67 -11.34 -15.16
C ILE A 291 -13.02 -11.24 -13.67
N ASP A 292 -13.28 -10.04 -13.17
CA ASP A 292 -13.68 -9.72 -11.80
C ASP A 292 -15.06 -10.30 -11.41
N GLU A 293 -15.93 -10.53 -12.40
CA GLU A 293 -17.22 -11.20 -12.21
C GLU A 293 -17.15 -12.73 -12.43
N SER A 294 -15.98 -13.24 -12.83
CA SER A 294 -15.79 -14.65 -13.12
C SER A 294 -15.44 -15.48 -11.86
N PRO A 295 -15.71 -16.80 -11.87
CA PRO A 295 -15.24 -17.70 -10.80
C PRO A 295 -13.73 -17.67 -10.59
N ILE A 296 -12.95 -17.39 -11.64
CA ILE A 296 -11.49 -17.28 -11.57
C ILE A 296 -11.11 -15.97 -10.86
N GLY A 297 -11.80 -14.87 -11.14
CA GLY A 297 -11.59 -13.60 -10.44
C GLY A 297 -11.96 -13.70 -8.97
N GLU A 298 -13.04 -14.40 -8.62
CA GLU A 298 -13.39 -14.67 -7.22
C GLU A 298 -12.29 -15.51 -6.53
N MET A 299 -11.76 -16.53 -7.21
CA MET A 299 -10.65 -17.36 -6.70
C MET A 299 -9.37 -16.56 -6.49
N MET A 300 -9.05 -15.64 -7.40
CA MET A 300 -7.89 -14.75 -7.34
C MET A 300 -8.13 -13.50 -6.48
N SER A 301 -9.31 -13.39 -5.84
CA SER A 301 -9.70 -12.23 -5.01
C SER A 301 -9.66 -10.88 -5.73
N ILE A 302 -9.91 -10.86 -7.05
CA ILE A 302 -9.93 -9.65 -7.87
C ILE A 302 -11.06 -8.74 -7.39
N GLY A 303 -10.71 -7.48 -7.07
CA GLY A 303 -11.69 -6.45 -6.75
C GLY A 303 -12.41 -5.92 -8.00
N SER A 304 -13.61 -5.35 -7.83
CA SER A 304 -14.40 -4.78 -8.95
C SER A 304 -13.56 -3.88 -9.85
N LEU A 305 -13.61 -4.15 -11.15
CA LEU A 305 -12.98 -3.37 -12.22
C LEU A 305 -13.97 -2.41 -12.88
N SER A 306 -15.25 -2.48 -12.50
CA SER A 306 -16.31 -1.62 -13.04
C SER A 306 -16.05 -0.13 -12.77
N PRO A 307 -16.16 0.76 -13.78
CA PRO A 307 -16.07 2.21 -13.61
C PRO A 307 -17.01 2.80 -12.53
N LYS A 308 -18.11 2.10 -12.24
CA LYS A 308 -19.07 2.49 -11.19
C LYS A 308 -18.45 2.45 -9.80
N ASP A 309 -17.51 1.53 -9.58
CA ASP A 309 -16.86 1.31 -8.29
C ASP A 309 -15.50 2.00 -8.19
N TRP A 310 -15.01 2.64 -9.25
CA TRP A 310 -13.68 3.23 -9.26
C TRP A 310 -13.44 4.25 -8.14
N PHE A 311 -14.50 4.96 -7.78
CA PHE A 311 -14.48 6.02 -6.78
C PHE A 311 -14.93 5.54 -5.41
N SER A 312 -15.36 4.27 -5.31
CA SER A 312 -15.83 3.69 -4.06
C SER A 312 -14.64 3.49 -3.12
N PRO A 313 -14.77 3.89 -1.84
CA PRO A 313 -13.72 3.61 -0.87
C PRO A 313 -13.43 2.13 -0.72
N TYR A 314 -12.14 1.80 -0.69
CA TYR A 314 -11.74 0.53 -0.12
C TYR A 314 -12.18 0.45 1.34
N ASN A 315 -12.50 -0.75 1.82
CA ASN A 315 -13.07 -0.96 3.17
C ASN A 315 -12.11 -0.63 4.35
N LYS A 316 -11.07 0.21 4.19
CA LYS A 316 -10.17 0.74 5.24
C LYS A 316 -10.41 2.26 5.37
N PRO A 317 -10.19 2.90 6.54
CA PRO A 317 -10.28 4.35 6.68
C PRO A 317 -9.07 5.03 5.99
N ARG A 318 -9.07 5.06 4.66
CA ARG A 318 -8.06 5.77 3.85
C ARG A 318 -8.54 7.19 3.63
N ARG A 319 -7.62 8.18 3.70
CA ARG A 319 -7.97 9.57 3.38
C ARG A 319 -8.53 9.62 1.96
N GLN A 320 -9.65 10.29 1.79
CA GLN A 320 -10.26 10.52 0.49
C GLN A 320 -10.77 11.94 0.39
N HIS A 321 -10.96 12.42 -0.85
CA HIS A 321 -11.61 13.68 -1.07
C HIS A 321 -13.02 13.68 -0.45
N PRO A 322 -13.44 14.74 0.27
CA PRO A 322 -14.78 14.82 0.89
C PRO A 322 -15.95 14.66 -0.07
N PHE A 323 -15.71 14.83 -1.37
CA PHE A 323 -16.68 14.59 -2.42
C PHE A 323 -17.19 13.14 -2.45
N PHE A 324 -16.36 12.17 -2.04
CA PHE A 324 -16.69 10.74 -2.04
C PHE A 324 -17.30 10.24 -0.74
N TRP A 325 -17.41 11.09 0.27
CA TRP A 325 -17.99 10.75 1.56
C TRP A 325 -19.53 10.63 1.48
N HIS A 326 -20.09 9.67 2.21
CA HIS A 326 -21.54 9.58 2.37
C HIS A 326 -22.07 10.77 3.19
N ASP A 327 -23.37 11.10 3.09
CA ASP A 327 -23.95 12.31 3.70
C ASP A 327 -23.71 12.42 5.21
N GLU A 328 -23.63 11.30 5.94
CA GLU A 328 -23.34 11.26 7.38
C GLU A 328 -21.86 11.56 7.73
N GLU A 329 -20.94 11.39 6.77
CA GLU A 329 -19.51 11.66 6.95
C GLU A 329 -19.16 13.11 6.59
N ARG A 330 -19.86 13.71 5.61
CA ARG A 330 -19.75 15.15 5.29
C ARG A 330 -20.10 16.05 6.48
N LEU A 331 -20.97 15.58 7.38
CA LEU A 331 -21.42 16.27 8.58
C LEU A 331 -20.47 16.13 9.80
N LYS A 332 -19.40 15.32 9.70
CA LYS A 332 -18.43 15.11 10.80
C LYS A 332 -17.26 16.09 10.79
N PHE A 333 -17.17 16.96 9.79
CA PHE A 333 -16.29 18.11 9.92
C PHE A 333 -16.83 19.03 11.02
N PRO A 334 -15.99 19.52 11.95
CA PRO A 334 -16.42 20.59 12.82
C PRO A 334 -16.85 21.75 11.92
N ALA A 335 -18.13 22.13 11.97
CA ALA A 335 -18.54 23.45 11.53
C ALA A 335 -17.54 24.42 12.13
N ASN A 336 -16.83 25.15 11.26
CA ASN A 336 -15.73 26.04 11.62
C ASN A 336 -15.95 26.64 13.01
N LYS A 337 -15.08 26.28 13.96
CA LYS A 337 -14.87 27.12 15.13
C LYS A 337 -14.32 28.42 14.56
N GLU A 338 -15.21 29.41 14.47
CA GLU A 338 -14.93 30.83 14.28
C GLU A 338 -13.85 31.10 13.23
N ILE A 339 -14.27 31.20 11.96
CA ILE A 339 -13.63 32.20 11.10
C ILE A 339 -14.07 33.53 11.72
N THR A 340 -13.25 34.09 12.59
CA THR A 340 -13.43 35.47 13.04
C THR A 340 -13.24 36.38 11.84
N ASP A 341 -14.16 37.32 11.67
CA ASP A 341 -14.28 38.35 10.63
C ASP A 341 -13.11 39.37 10.58
N ASP A 342 -11.87 38.95 10.86
CA ASP A 342 -10.72 39.87 10.99
C ASP A 342 -9.91 40.06 9.69
N LEU A 343 -10.32 39.46 8.56
CA LEU A 343 -9.63 39.63 7.27
C LEU A 343 -10.12 40.82 6.42
N TYR A 344 -11.02 41.67 6.93
CA TYR A 344 -11.51 42.84 6.18
C TYR A 344 -11.45 44.19 6.91
N ASN A 345 -10.87 44.29 8.10
CA ASN A 345 -10.61 45.59 8.73
C ASN A 345 -9.22 45.66 9.34
N SER A 346 -8.25 46.07 8.52
CA SER A 346 -7.09 46.82 9.00
C SER A 346 -6.74 47.86 7.95
N ASP A 347 -6.75 49.11 8.40
CA ASP A 347 -6.57 50.38 7.68
C ASP A 347 -5.43 50.43 6.64
#